data_AF-A0A1A8NCK0-F1
#
_entry.id   AF-A0A1A8NCK0-F1
#
_cell.length_a   1.000
_cell.length_b   1.000
_cell.length_c   1.000
_cell.angle_alpha   90.00
_cell.angle_beta   90.00
_cell.angle_gamma   90.00
#
_symmetry.space_group_name_H-M   'P 1'
#
loop_
_entity.id
_entity.type
_entity.pdbx_description
1 polymer ?
#
loop_
_entity_poly.entity_id
_entity_poly.type
_entity_poly.pdbx_seq_one_letter_code
_entity_poly.pdbx_strand_id
1 'polypeptide(L)' 'KLNEVPQALKQDSLKGLTKLSLAANPILELKVEDLQKLVGLQDLDLSGINIQEFPEGFFESAPKLISLTAAQNPF' A
#
# COMPACT_ATOMS: atom_id res chain seq x y z
N LYS A 1 -11.21 11.64 1.79
CA LYS A 1 -9.74 11.79 1.74
C LYS A 1 -9.19 11.06 2.95
N LEU A 2 -8.30 10.08 2.73
CA LEU A 2 -7.65 9.35 3.80
C LEU A 2 -6.34 10.06 4.15
N ASN A 3 -6.11 10.24 5.45
CA ASN A 3 -4.88 10.82 5.97
C ASN A 3 -3.92 9.72 6.46
N GLU A 4 -4.50 8.59 6.86
CA GLU A 4 -3.79 7.42 7.36
C GLU A 4 -4.42 6.16 6.77
N VAL A 5 -3.64 5.07 6.74
CA VAL A 5 -4.16 3.76 6.36
C VAL A 5 -5.18 3.28 7.40
N PRO A 6 -6.39 2.84 6.99
CA PRO A 6 -7.38 2.34 7.92
C PRO A 6 -6.84 1.19 8.78
N GLN A 7 -7.09 1.23 10.09
CA GLN A 7 -6.72 0.17 11.05
C GLN A 7 -7.22 -1.23 10.63
N ALA A 8 -8.30 -1.29 9.83
CA ALA A 8 -8.80 -2.53 9.25
C ALA A 8 -7.73 -3.26 8.39
N LEU A 9 -6.87 -2.52 7.68
CA LEU A 9 -5.78 -3.10 6.87
C LEU A 9 -4.69 -3.78 7.71
N LYS A 10 -4.59 -3.41 9.00
CA LYS A 10 -3.66 -4.01 9.97
C LYS A 10 -4.21 -5.29 10.61
N GLN A 11 -5.39 -5.75 10.22
CA GLN A 11 -6.01 -6.95 10.78
C GLN A 11 -5.56 -8.23 10.07
N ASP A 12 -5.34 -9.29 10.83
CA ASP A 12 -5.00 -10.62 10.31
C ASP A 12 -6.12 -11.27 9.46
N SER A 13 -7.34 -10.71 9.47
CA SER A 13 -8.49 -11.15 8.68
C SER A 13 -8.31 -10.89 7.17
N LEU A 14 -7.42 -9.96 6.78
CA LEU A 14 -7.24 -9.54 5.39
C LEU A 14 -6.09 -10.26 4.67
N LYS A 15 -5.61 -11.39 5.21
CA LYS A 15 -4.61 -12.25 4.54
C LYS A 15 -5.04 -12.74 3.16
N GLY A 16 -6.35 -12.80 2.90
CA GLY A 16 -6.92 -13.15 1.60
C GLY A 16 -7.12 -11.98 0.64
N LEU A 17 -6.81 -10.75 1.04
CA LEU A 17 -6.95 -9.58 0.17
C LEU A 17 -5.91 -9.66 -0.95
N THR A 18 -6.38 -9.64 -2.20
CA THR A 18 -5.52 -9.75 -3.38
C THR A 18 -5.33 -8.43 -4.12
N LYS A 19 -6.27 -7.48 -3.95
CA LYS A 19 -6.22 -6.17 -4.61
C LYS A 19 -6.50 -5.05 -3.61
N LEU A 20 -5.69 -3.99 -3.67
CA LEU A 20 -5.86 -2.80 -2.85
C LEU A 20 -5.56 -1.55 -3.68
N SER A 21 -6.46 -0.57 -3.66
CA SER A 21 -6.20 0.77 -4.19
C SER A 21 -6.30 1.79 -3.07
N LEU A 22 -5.23 2.55 -2.89
CA LEU A 22 -5.12 3.70 -2.00
C LEU A 22 -4.99 5.00 -2.81
N ALA A 23 -5.22 4.94 -4.12
CA ALA A 23 -5.02 6.05 -5.04
C ALA A 23 -5.84 7.30 -4.70
N ALA A 24 -5.37 8.45 -5.19
CA ALA A 24 -5.96 9.77 -5.01
C ALA A 24 -6.09 10.20 -3.53
N ASN A 25 -5.16 9.74 -2.67
CA ASN A 25 -5.02 10.20 -1.29
C ASN A 25 -3.65 10.88 -1.09
N PRO A 26 -3.47 12.13 -1.55
CA PRO A 26 -2.16 12.81 -1.58
C PRO A 26 -1.57 13.18 -0.21
N ILE A 27 -2.34 12.99 0.85
CA ILE A 27 -1.93 13.24 2.25
C ILE A 27 -1.78 11.94 3.03
N LEU A 28 -1.82 10.81 2.34
CA LEU A 28 -1.70 9.50 2.96
C LEU A 28 -0.23 9.23 3.29
N GLU A 29 0.06 9.08 4.57
CA GLU A 29 1.35 8.56 5.03
C GLU A 29 1.30 7.03 5.01
N LEU A 30 1.95 6.42 4.01
CA LEU A 30 2.03 4.97 3.88
C LEU A 30 3.29 4.45 4.56
N LYS A 31 3.13 3.60 5.58
CA LYS A 31 4.24 2.94 6.28
C LYS A 31 4.31 1.47 5.87
N VAL A 32 5.52 0.90 5.87
CA VAL A 32 5.72 -0.54 5.57
C VAL A 32 4.85 -1.43 6.47
N GLU A 33 4.74 -1.07 7.74
CA GLU A 33 3.90 -1.77 8.73
C GLU A 33 2.42 -1.85 8.35
N ASP A 34 1.92 -0.91 7.54
CA ASP A 34 0.51 -0.87 7.13
C ASP A 34 0.17 -2.00 6.14
N LEU A 35 1.17 -2.51 5.41
CA LEU A 35 1.01 -3.56 4.41
C LEU A 35 1.46 -4.94 4.88
N GLN A 36 2.15 -5.05 6.03
CA GLN A 36 2.71 -6.31 6.52
C GLN A 36 1.70 -7.44 6.70
N LYS A 37 0.43 -7.11 6.95
CA LYS A 37 -0.65 -8.12 7.12
C LYS A 37 -1.27 -8.57 5.79
N LEU A 38 -1.03 -7.83 4.71
CA LEU A 38 -1.57 -8.07 3.38
C LEU A 38 -0.68 -9.03 2.58
N VAL A 39 -0.29 -10.15 3.19
CA VAL A 39 0.61 -11.16 2.60
C VAL A 39 0.06 -11.84 1.34
N GLY A 40 -1.25 -11.71 1.09
CA GLY A 40 -1.94 -12.21 -0.09
C GLY A 40 -2.02 -11.22 -1.26
N LEU A 41 -1.53 -10.00 -1.07
CA LEU A 41 -1.72 -8.90 -2.00
C LEU A 41 -0.94 -9.13 -3.29
N GLN A 42 -1.63 -8.96 -4.41
CA GLN A 42 -1.12 -9.16 -5.77
C GLN A 42 -1.15 -7.87 -6.59
N ASP A 43 -2.19 -7.06 -6.41
CA ASP A 43 -2.34 -5.78 -7.09
C ASP A 43 -2.41 -4.64 -6.08
N LEU A 44 -1.51 -3.66 -6.18
CA LEU A 44 -1.47 -2.48 -5.33
C LEU A 44 -1.44 -1.21 -6.18
N ASP A 45 -2.37 -0.31 -5.93
CA ASP A 45 -2.43 1.00 -6.59
C ASP A 45 -2.23 2.13 -5.55
N LEU A 46 -1.11 2.83 -5.70
CA LEU A 46 -0.66 3.97 -4.91
C LEU A 46 -0.60 5.24 -5.77
N SER A 47 -1.46 5.35 -6.79
CA SER A 47 -1.39 6.50 -7.70
C SER A 47 -1.83 7.80 -7.01
N GLY A 48 -1.04 8.87 -7.12
CA GLY A 48 -1.42 10.18 -6.58
C GLY A 48 -1.52 10.24 -5.06
N ILE A 49 -0.65 9.49 -4.36
CA ILE A 49 -0.57 9.54 -2.89
C ILE A 49 0.64 10.32 -2.35
N ASN A 50 1.37 11.00 -3.24
CA ASN A 50 2.51 11.87 -2.93
C ASN A 50 3.70 11.13 -2.29
N ILE A 51 3.96 9.88 -2.70
CA ILE A 51 5.17 9.15 -2.29
C ILE A 51 6.42 9.77 -2.93
N GLN A 52 7.42 10.08 -2.12
CA GLN A 52 8.74 10.54 -2.60
C GLN A 52 9.73 9.38 -2.79
N GLU A 53 9.63 8.34 -1.96
CA GLU A 53 10.46 7.15 -2.05
C GLU A 53 9.75 5.95 -1.45
N PHE A 54 10.11 4.75 -1.90
CA PHE A 54 9.69 3.52 -1.23
C PHE A 54 10.67 3.20 -0.11
N PRO A 55 10.22 3.02 1.14
CA PRO A 55 11.09 2.64 2.24
C PRO A 55 11.74 1.27 2.01
N GLU A 56 12.92 1.06 2.60
CA GLU A 56 13.60 -0.23 2.58
C GLU A 56 12.68 -1.34 3.12
N GLY A 57 12.68 -2.50 2.47
CA GLY A 57 11.80 -3.61 2.83
C GLY A 57 10.33 -3.45 2.43
N PHE A 58 9.93 -2.38 1.71
CA PHE A 58 8.55 -2.22 1.22
C PHE A 58 8.07 -3.45 0.45
N PHE A 59 8.87 -3.91 -0.52
CA PHE A 59 8.53 -5.06 -1.35
C PHE A 59 8.61 -6.40 -0.60
N GLU A 60 9.36 -6.47 0.49
CA GLU A 60 9.44 -7.66 1.35
C GLU A 60 8.14 -7.87 2.13
N SER A 61 7.41 -6.79 2.44
CA SER A 61 6.11 -6.84 3.13
C SER A 61 4.97 -7.37 2.24
N ALA A 62 5.14 -7.35 0.91
CA ALA A 62 4.16 -7.80 -0.07
C ALA A 62 4.76 -8.86 -1.02
N PRO A 63 5.12 -10.06 -0.51
CA PRO A 63 5.88 -11.06 -1.26
C PRO A 63 5.13 -11.66 -2.45
N LYS A 64 3.81 -11.47 -2.52
CA LYS A 64 2.95 -11.95 -3.62
C LYS A 64 2.58 -10.86 -4.61
N LEU A 65 3.15 -9.66 -4.48
CA LEU A 65 2.81 -8.52 -5.34
C LEU A 65 3.26 -8.79 -6.78
N ILE A 66 2.34 -8.68 -7.72
CA ILE A 66 2.54 -8.88 -9.16
C ILE A 66 2.46 -7.54 -9.89
N SER A 67 1.55 -6.67 -9.47
CA SER A 67 1.33 -5.35 -10.06
C SER A 67 1.40 -4.26 -9.01
N LEU A 68 2.24 -3.26 -9.25
CA LEU A 68 2.30 -2.02 -8.50
C LEU A 68 2.08 -0.85 -9.45
N THR A 69 1.05 -0.06 -9.19
CA THR A 69 0.84 1.22 -9.87
C THR A 69 1.16 2.35 -8.90
N ALA A 70 2.05 3.25 -9.30
CA ALA A 70 2.44 4.41 -8.47
C ALA A 70 2.44 5.70 -9.29
N ALA A 71 1.54 5.81 -10.28
CA ALA A 71 1.49 6.98 -11.16
C ALA A 71 1.20 8.28 -10.39
N GLN A 72 1.57 9.44 -10.93
CA GLN A 72 1.26 10.75 -10.34
C GLN A 72 1.83 10.95 -8.92
N ASN A 73 2.97 10.34 -8.62
CA ASN A 73 3.76 10.61 -7.42
C ASN A 73 5.04 11.38 -7.79
N PRO A 74 5.60 12.20 -6.88
CA PRO A 74 6.71 13.11 -7.15
C PRO A 74 8.12 12.48 -7.17
N PHE A 75 8.23 11.15 -7.19
CA PHE A 75 9.52 10.43 -7.16
C PHE A 75 10.34 10.55 -8.45
#